data_AF-X1HIM7-F1
#
_entry.id   AF-X1HIM7-F1
#
_cell.length_a   1.000
_cell.length_b   1.000
_cell.length_c   1.000
_cell.angle_alpha   90.00
_cell.angle_beta   90.00
_cell.angle_gamma   90.00
#
_symmetry.space_group_name_H-M   'P 1'
#
loop_
_entity.id
_entity.type
_entity.pdbx_description
1 polymer ?
#
loop_
_entity_poly.entity_id
_entity_poly.type
_entity_poly.pdbx_seq_one_letter_code
_entity_poly.pdbx_strand_id
1 'polypeptide(L)' 'SNNIQGQIYTEFQNGLYKYTTGSYKQYARAREHLLQIQRNSGITEAFICAYQEGKRIPVKRALELTNQK' A
#
# COMPACT_ATOMS: atom_id res chain seq x y z
N SER A 1 11.56 14.16 -12.42
CA SER A 1 11.83 12.73 -12.17
C SER A 1 11.19 12.34 -10.85
N ASN A 2 10.06 11.64 -10.90
CA ASN A 2 9.29 11.31 -9.70
C ASN A 2 9.84 10.04 -9.07
N ASN A 3 10.61 10.19 -7.99
CA ASN A 3 11.37 9.11 -7.38
C ASN A 3 10.59 8.56 -6.19
N ILE A 4 9.92 7.42 -6.38
CA ILE A 4 9.25 6.71 -5.30
C ILE A 4 10.36 6.06 -4.46
N GLN A 5 10.75 6.69 -3.34
CA GLN A 5 11.83 6.19 -2.49
C GLN A 5 11.33 5.06 -1.59
N GLY A 6 11.86 3.84 -1.76
CA GLY A 6 11.54 2.68 -0.93
C GLY A 6 11.72 1.34 -1.66
N GLN A 7 11.58 0.23 -0.95
CA GLN A 7 11.58 -1.09 -1.56
C GLN A 7 10.29 -1.27 -2.37
N ILE A 8 10.45 -1.37 -3.69
CA ILE A 8 9.36 -1.65 -4.62
C ILE A 8 9.34 -3.15 -4.87
N TYR A 9 8.21 -3.78 -4.56
CA TYR A 9 7.97 -5.17 -4.92
C TYR A 9 7.17 -5.19 -6.21
N THR A 10 7.73 -5.85 -7.23
CA THR A 10 7.11 -6.04 -8.53
C THR A 10 6.68 -7.49 -8.67
N GLU A 11 5.42 -7.71 -8.99
CA GLU A 11 4.87 -9.03 -9.26
C GLU A 11 4.12 -9.01 -10.60
N PHE A 12 4.34 -10.02 -11.43
CA PHE A 12 3.58 -10.21 -12.67
C PHE A 12 2.56 -11.32 -12.48
N GLN A 13 1.27 -10.98 -12.58
CA GLN A 13 0.18 -11.94 -12.45
C GLN A 13 -0.93 -11.62 -13.46
N ASN A 14 -1.40 -12.64 -14.17
CA ASN A 14 -2.52 -12.54 -15.14
C ASN A 14 -2.35 -11.41 -16.16
N GLY A 15 -1.14 -11.20 -16.68
CA GLY A 15 -0.86 -10.16 -17.67
C GLY A 15 -0.71 -8.74 -17.09
N LEU A 16 -0.80 -8.58 -15.77
CA LEU A 16 -0.71 -7.28 -15.09
C LEU A 16 0.55 -7.22 -14.22
N TYR A 17 1.26 -6.09 -14.32
CA TYR A 17 2.31 -5.74 -13.36
C TYR A 17 1.69 -5.10 -12.13
N LYS A 18 1.95 -5.70 -10.97
CA LYS A 18 1.61 -5.17 -9.66
C LYS A 18 2.86 -4.56 -9.05
N TYR A 19 2.79 -3.28 -8.72
CA TYR A 19 3.82 -2.58 -7.97
C TYR A 19 3.28 -2.29 -6.57
N THR A 20 4.01 -2.71 -5.55
CA THR A 20 3.69 -2.38 -4.15
C THR A 20 4.90 -1.74 -3.50
N THR A 21 4.65 -0.80 -2.60
CA THR A 21 5.71 -0.05 -1.92
C THR A 21 5.26 0.31 -0.51
N GLY A 22 6.23 0.31 0.41
CA GLY A 22 5.99 0.52 1.83
C GLY A 22 5.35 -0.69 2.51
N SER A 23 5.68 -0.89 3.78
CA SER A 23 5.05 -1.89 4.65
C SER A 23 4.90 -1.27 6.03
N TYR A 24 3.66 -1.13 6.49
CA TYR A 24 3.34 -0.36 7.68
C TYR A 24 2.42 -1.16 8.61
N LYS A 25 2.77 -1.19 9.91
CA LYS A 25 1.91 -1.74 10.95
C LYS A 25 0.75 -0.81 11.32
N GLN A 26 0.89 0.48 11.04
CA GLN A 26 -0.10 1.50 11.35
C GLN A 26 -0.74 2.04 10.08
N TYR A 27 -2.08 2.06 10.04
CA TYR A 27 -2.83 2.54 8.89
C TYR A 27 -2.57 4.02 8.61
N ALA A 28 -2.41 4.85 9.64
CA ALA A 28 -2.09 6.27 9.47
C ALA A 28 -0.80 6.50 8.66
N ARG A 29 0.25 5.70 8.91
CA ARG A 29 1.52 5.77 8.17
C ARG A 29 1.36 5.30 6.72
N ALA A 30 0.58 4.24 6.49
CA ALA A 30 0.25 3.80 5.14
C ALA A 30 -0.54 4.88 4.37
N ARG A 31 -1.45 5.59 5.05
CA ARG A 31 -2.24 6.68 4.47
C ARG A 31 -1.39 7.89 4.12
N GLU A 32 -0.46 8.28 5.00
CA GLU A 32 0.50 9.34 4.74
C GLU A 32 1.35 9.02 3.50
N HIS A 33 1.88 7.80 3.40
CA HIS A 33 2.67 7.37 2.24
C HIS A 33 1.85 7.38 0.94
N LEU A 34 0.60 6.92 0.98
CA LEU A 34 -0.31 6.99 -0.16
C LEU A 34 -0.50 8.45 -0.64
N LEU A 35 -0.69 9.40 0.28
CA LEU A 35 -0.82 10.81 -0.05
C LEU A 35 0.46 11.37 -0.69
N GLN A 36 1.64 10.95 -0.22
CA GLN A 36 2.92 11.35 -0.83
C GLN A 36 3.05 10.82 -2.25
N ILE A 37 2.70 9.56 -2.51
CA ILE A 37 2.69 8.97 -3.87
C ILE A 37 1.77 9.79 -4.78
N GLN A 38 0.52 10.02 -4.34
CA GLN A 38 -0.47 10.73 -5.15
C GLN A 38 -0.03 12.16 -5.48
N ARG A 39 0.65 12.85 -4.54
CA ARG A 39 1.16 14.22 -4.75
C ARG A 39 2.41 14.27 -5.62
N ASN A 40 3.31 13.29 -5.48
CA ASN A 40 4.68 13.41 -5.99
C ASN A 40 5.00 12.51 -7.19
N SER A 41 4.11 11.59 -7.58
CA SER A 41 4.41 10.59 -8.63
C SER A 41 3.52 10.63 -9.87
N GLY A 42 2.42 11.41 -9.83
CA GLY A 42 1.40 11.37 -10.88
C GLY A 42 0.50 10.12 -10.82
N ILE A 43 0.75 9.21 -9.88
CA ILE A 43 -0.05 7.99 -9.66
C ILE A 43 -1.22 8.34 -8.73
N THR A 44 -2.35 8.71 -9.30
CA THR A 44 -3.54 9.14 -8.55
C THR A 44 -4.35 7.96 -8.00
N GLU A 45 -4.36 6.83 -8.71
CA GLU A 45 -5.17 5.65 -8.40
C GLU A 45 -4.49 4.63 -7.48
N ALA A 46 -3.38 5.00 -6.82
CA ALA A 46 -2.77 4.15 -5.81
C ALA A 46 -3.74 3.89 -4.64
N PHE A 47 -3.65 2.70 -4.03
CA PHE A 47 -4.51 2.30 -2.90
C PHE A 47 -3.75 1.45 -1.88
N ILE A 48 -4.31 1.34 -0.67
CA ILE A 48 -3.73 0.55 0.43
C ILE A 48 -4.28 -0.87 0.41
N CYS A 49 -3.39 -1.86 0.54
CA CYS A 49 -3.74 -3.26 0.77
C CYS A 49 -3.38 -3.65 2.21
N ALA A 50 -4.19 -4.50 2.82
CA ALA A 50 -3.87 -5.13 4.10
C ALA A 50 -3.64 -6.63 3.91
N TYR A 51 -2.66 -7.18 4.63
CA TYR A 51 -2.33 -8.59 4.61
C TYR A 51 -2.26 -9.14 6.03
N GLN A 52 -2.76 -10.35 6.21
CA GLN A 52 -2.63 -11.16 7.41
C GLN A 52 -2.05 -12.51 6.98
N GLU A 53 -0.89 -12.90 7.54
CA GLU A 53 -0.22 -14.17 7.24
C GLU A 53 -0.04 -14.42 5.72
N GLY A 54 0.36 -13.38 4.99
CA GLY A 54 0.55 -13.45 3.53
C GLY A 54 -0.74 -13.43 2.70
N LYS A 55 -1.91 -13.47 3.33
CA LYS A 55 -3.21 -13.41 2.63
C LYS A 55 -3.79 -12.00 2.69
N ARG A 56 -4.28 -11.50 1.56
CA ARG A 56 -4.95 -10.20 1.49
C ARG A 56 -6.27 -10.25 2.27
N ILE A 57 -6.51 -9.24 3.09
CA ILE A 57 -7.76 -9.06 3.85
C ILE A 57 -8.36 -7.67 3.59
N PRO A 58 -9.66 -7.46 3.86
CA PRO A 58 -10.24 -6.12 3.83
C PRO A 58 -9.56 -5.18 4.83
N VAL A 59 -9.28 -3.94 4.44
CA VAL A 59 -8.65 -2.93 5.32
C VAL A 59 -9.44 -2.76 6.63
N LYS A 60 -10.78 -2.71 6.55
CA LYS A 60 -11.65 -2.63 7.74
C LYS A 60 -11.37 -3.75 8.75
N ARG A 61 -11.15 -4.98 8.28
CA ARG A 61 -10.82 -6.13 9.13
C ARG A 61 -9.45 -5.95 9.79
N ALA A 62 -8.47 -5.42 9.07
CA ALA A 62 -7.16 -5.12 9.62
C ALA A 62 -7.24 -4.07 10.75
N LEU A 63 -8.01 -2.98 10.54
CA LEU A 63 -8.21 -1.95 11.55
C LEU A 63 -8.84 -2.49 12.84
N GLU A 64 -9.82 -3.41 12.70
CA GLU A 64 -10.43 -4.14 13.82
C GLU A 64 -9.42 -4.99 14.59
N LEU A 65 -8.59 -5.76 13.90
CA LEU A 65 -7.59 -6.63 14.52
C LEU A 65 -6.49 -5.84 15.24
N THR A 66 -6.17 -4.65 14.75
CA THR A 66 -5.09 -3.82 15.31
C THR A 66 -5.57 -2.74 16.28
N ASN A 67 -6.88 -2.62 16.53
CA ASN A 67 -7.49 -1.52 17.29
C ASN A 67 -7.10 -0.13 16.76
N GLN A 68 -7.13 0.06 15.44
CA GLN A 68 -6.77 1.32 14.76
C GLN A 68 -7.96 1.95 14.03
N LYS A 69 -9.18 1.69 14.51
CA LYS A 69 -10.40 2.33 13.98
C LYS A 69 -10.36 3.84 14.12
#